data_AF-A0A8V0X5S9-F1
#
_entry.id   AF-A0A8V0X5S9-F1
#
_cell.length_a   1.000
_cell.length_b   1.000
_cell.length_c   1.000
_cell.angle_alpha   90.00
_cell.angle_beta   90.00
_cell.angle_gamma   90.00
#
_symmetry.space_group_name_H-M   'P 1'
#
loop_
_entity.id
_entity.type
_entity.pdbx_description
1 polymer ?
#
loop_
_entity_poly.entity_id
_entity_poly.type
_entity_poly.pdbx_seq_one_letter_code
_entity_poly.pdbx_strand_id
1 'polypeptide(L)'
;AKDLIERFFKREVEIRKKSTEPLPEIYYIEGTLQMVWVDRCYPGYGINAVRHPDCPECCVICSPRSYNPSNGIHCLQCDTSLIYGATTC
;
A
#
# COMPACT_ATOMS: atom_id res chain seq x y z
N ALA A 1 13.72 -0.94 1.07
CA ALA A 1 13.60 -0.25 -0.24
C ALA A 1 13.53 1.27 -0.11
N LYS A 2 12.88 1.83 0.93
CA LYS A 2 12.75 3.28 1.15
C LYS A 2 14.04 4.08 0.92
N ASP A 3 15.14 3.69 1.56
CA ASP A 3 16.42 4.43 1.46
C ASP A 3 17.08 4.35 0.09
N LEU A 4 16.73 3.34 -0.72
CA LEU A 4 17.22 3.22 -2.10
C LEU A 4 16.45 4.19 -3.01
N ILE A 5 15.13 4.27 -2.85
CA ILE A 5 14.26 5.18 -3.60
C ILE A 5 14.59 6.64 -3.26
N GLU A 6 14.79 6.95 -1.99
CA GLU A 6 15.18 8.30 -1.57
C GLU A 6 16.55 8.70 -2.13
N ARG A 7 17.54 7.79 -2.08
CA ARG A 7 18.86 8.04 -2.68
C ARG A 7 18.80 8.20 -4.19
N PHE A 8 17.96 7.43 -4.88
CA PHE A 8 17.77 7.53 -6.31
C PHE A 8 17.29 8.93 -6.71
N PHE A 9 16.19 9.41 -6.11
CA PHE A 9 15.63 10.72 -6.45
C PHE A 9 16.56 11.87 -6.06
N LYS A 10 17.23 11.79 -4.90
CA LYS A 10 18.25 12.79 -4.52
C LYS A 10 19.37 12.89 -5.55
N ARG A 11 19.81 11.75 -6.10
CA ARG A 11 20.88 11.72 -7.11
C ARG A 11 20.41 12.18 -8.49
N GLU A 12 19.16 11.88 -8.84
CA GLU A 12 18.54 12.33 -10.08
C GLU A 12 18.54 13.86 -10.20
N VAL A 13 18.16 14.59 -9.14
CA VAL A 13 18.17 16.08 -9.12
C VAL A 13 19.55 16.63 -9.42
N GLU A 14 20.58 16.08 -8.78
CA GLU A 14 21.96 16.55 -8.93
C GLU A 14 22.51 16.34 -10.35
N ILE A 15 22.14 15.23 -10.99
CA ILE A 15 22.48 14.98 -12.39
C ILE A 15 21.71 15.92 -13.31
N ARG A 16 20.41 16.12 -13.02
CA ARG A 16 19.51 16.90 -13.87
C ARG A 16 19.77 18.39 -13.84
N LYS A 17 20.21 18.95 -12.71
CA LYS A 17 20.72 20.34 -12.62
C LYS A 17 21.83 20.64 -13.65
N LYS A 18 22.53 19.61 -14.12
CA LYS A 18 23.65 19.71 -15.08
C LYS A 18 23.26 19.29 -16.51
N SER A 19 22.03 18.82 -16.71
CA SER A 19 21.55 18.33 -18.00
C SER A 19 20.74 19.39 -18.73
N THR A 20 20.91 19.46 -20.04
CA THR A 20 20.06 20.25 -20.95
C THR A 20 18.90 19.44 -21.53
N GLU A 21 18.80 18.16 -21.16
CA GLU A 21 17.72 17.28 -21.59
C GLU A 21 16.37 17.77 -21.04
N PRO A 22 15.29 17.64 -21.82
CA PRO A 22 13.94 17.99 -21.38
C PRO A 22 13.49 17.12 -20.20
N LEU A 23 12.53 17.63 -19.42
CA LEU A 23 12.00 16.92 -18.27
C LEU A 23 11.27 15.62 -18.72
N PRO A 24 11.62 14.42 -18.21
CA PRO A 24 10.80 13.21 -18.38
C PRO A 24 9.40 13.39 -17.79
N GLU A 25 8.47 12.53 -18.23
CA GLU A 25 7.09 12.48 -17.76
C GLU A 25 6.97 12.28 -16.24
N ILE A 26 7.89 11.51 -15.66
CA ILE A 26 7.99 11.30 -14.21
C ILE A 26 9.28 11.94 -13.74
N TYR A 27 9.17 12.89 -12.80
CA TYR A 27 10.31 13.58 -12.23
C TYR A 27 10.08 13.98 -10.79
N TYR A 28 11.19 14.11 -10.06
CA TYR A 28 11.16 14.55 -8.68
C TYR A 28 11.29 16.07 -8.56
N ILE A 29 10.49 16.65 -7.66
CA ILE A 29 10.52 18.06 -7.29
C ILE A 29 11.07 18.14 -5.86
N GLU A 30 12.10 18.95 -5.66
CA GLU A 30 12.77 19.05 -4.36
C GLU A 30 11.78 19.38 -3.23
N GLY A 31 11.82 18.58 -2.16
CA GLY A 31 10.96 18.75 -0.99
C GLY A 31 9.57 18.09 -1.10
N THR A 32 9.20 17.51 -2.24
CA THR A 32 7.87 16.89 -2.42
C THR A 32 7.87 15.36 -2.25
N LEU A 33 9.01 14.74 -1.94
CA LEU A 33 9.08 13.28 -1.81
C LEU A 33 8.42 12.85 -0.50
N GLN A 34 7.26 12.23 -0.59
CA GLN A 34 6.60 11.57 0.53
C GLN A 34 6.61 10.05 0.31
N MET A 35 7.16 9.32 1.27
CA MET A 35 7.22 7.86 1.25
C MET A 35 6.33 7.33 2.36
N VAL A 36 5.18 6.77 1.99
CA VAL A 36 4.28 6.07 2.92
C VAL A 36 4.43 4.56 2.72
N TRP A 37 4.60 3.84 3.83
CA TRP A 37 4.46 2.38 3.79
C TRP A 37 2.97 2.08 3.65
N VAL A 38 2.62 1.30 2.65
CA VAL A 38 1.27 0.78 2.48
C VAL A 38 1.38 -0.72 2.68
N ASP A 39 1.07 -1.18 3.89
CA ASP A 39 0.97 -2.60 4.16
C ASP A 39 -0.32 -3.10 3.50
N ARG A 40 -0.15 -3.79 2.37
CA ARG A 40 -1.25 -4.42 1.65
C ARG A 40 -1.41 -5.83 2.17
N CYS A 41 -2.63 -6.20 2.50
CA CYS A 41 -2.97 -7.59 2.76
C CYS A 41 -3.24 -8.33 1.44
N TYR A 42 -2.99 -9.63 1.42
CA TYR A 42 -3.41 -10.47 0.30
C TYR A 42 -4.94 -10.42 0.13
N PRO A 43 -5.47 -10.62 -1.09
CA PRO A 43 -6.91 -10.73 -1.30
C PRO A 43 -7.53 -11.73 -0.31
N GLY A 44 -8.65 -11.36 0.32
CA GLY A 44 -9.28 -12.15 1.36
C GLY A 44 -8.67 -12.02 2.76
N TYR A 45 -7.64 -11.21 2.96
CA TYR A 45 -7.04 -10.91 4.26
C TYR A 45 -7.15 -9.41 4.56
N GLY A 46 -7.27 -9.00 5.81
CA GLY A 46 -7.31 -7.59 6.17
C GLY A 46 -6.92 -7.33 7.62
N ILE A 47 -6.54 -6.09 7.91
CA ILE A 47 -6.21 -5.63 9.26
C ILE A 47 -7.50 -5.27 10.00
N ASN A 48 -7.66 -5.79 11.23
CA ASN A 48 -8.74 -5.41 12.13
C ASN A 48 -8.30 -5.46 13.59
N ALA A 49 -7.79 -4.34 14.09
CA ALA A 49 -7.32 -4.20 15.48
C ALA A 49 -8.44 -4.39 16.53
N VAL A 50 -9.70 -4.14 16.18
CA VAL A 50 -10.84 -4.33 17.10
C VAL A 50 -11.11 -5.82 17.31
N ARG A 51 -11.03 -6.62 16.25
CA ARG A 51 -11.28 -8.06 16.29
C ARG A 51 -10.04 -8.87 16.67
N HIS A 52 -8.86 -8.35 16.38
CA HIS A 52 -7.56 -8.96 16.64
C HIS A 52 -6.68 -8.01 17.47
N PRO A 53 -7.02 -7.77 18.75
CA PRO A 53 -6.29 -6.82 19.59
C PRO A 53 -4.86 -7.27 19.91
N ASP A 54 -4.59 -8.57 19.90
CA ASP A 54 -3.26 -9.13 20.15
C ASP A 54 -2.28 -8.89 18.97
N CYS A 55 -2.81 -8.54 17.80
CA CYS A 55 -2.03 -8.31 16.58
C CYS A 55 -2.67 -7.20 15.70
N PRO A 56 -2.64 -5.94 16.15
CA PRO A 56 -3.39 -4.85 15.53
C PRO A 56 -2.97 -4.51 14.10
N GLU A 57 -1.77 -4.90 13.69
CA GLU A 57 -1.20 -4.68 12.35
C GLU A 57 -1.15 -5.96 11.49
N CYS A 58 -1.67 -7.09 11.97
CA CYS A 58 -1.60 -8.34 11.22
C CYS A 58 -2.71 -8.44 10.15
N CYS A 59 -2.32 -8.84 8.95
CA CYS A 59 -3.24 -9.31 7.93
C CYS A 59 -3.81 -10.68 8.32
N VAL A 60 -5.05 -10.70 8.77
CA VAL A 60 -5.78 -11.93 9.12
C VAL A 60 -6.85 -12.23 8.08
N ILE A 61 -7.27 -13.49 8.00
CA ILE A 61 -8.30 -13.90 7.05
C ILE A 61 -9.63 -13.17 7.32
N CYS A 62 -10.25 -12.63 6.27
CA CYS A 62 -11.56 -12.01 6.38
C CYS A 62 -12.58 -13.03 6.86
N SER A 63 -13.41 -12.63 7.81
CA SER A 63 -14.44 -13.50 8.37
C SER A 63 -15.66 -13.60 7.45
N PRO A 64 -16.55 -14.57 7.65
CA PRO A 64 -17.87 -14.54 7.04
C PRO A 64 -18.54 -13.18 7.30
N ARG A 65 -19.36 -12.78 6.34
CA ARG A 65 -19.93 -11.43 6.20
C ARG A 65 -18.94 -10.34 5.84
N SER A 66 -17.74 -10.69 5.41
CA SER A 66 -16.75 -9.72 4.94
C SER A 66 -15.93 -10.24 3.76
N TYR A 67 -15.30 -9.32 3.04
CA TYR A 67 -14.43 -9.63 1.91
C TYR A 67 -13.30 -8.59 1.81
N ASN A 68 -12.18 -8.95 1.17
CA ASN A 68 -11.17 -7.96 0.78
C ASN A 68 -10.73 -8.20 -0.67
N PRO A 69 -10.94 -7.25 -1.60
CA PRO A 69 -10.49 -7.38 -2.99
C PRO A 69 -8.97 -7.21 -3.11
N SER A 70 -8.45 -7.27 -4.34
CA SER A 70 -7.01 -7.43 -4.60
C SER A 70 -6.06 -6.34 -4.08
N ASN A 71 -6.58 -5.18 -3.66
CA ASN A 71 -5.77 -4.03 -3.27
C ASN A 71 -6.22 -3.38 -1.94
N GLY A 72 -7.06 -4.05 -1.13
CA GLY A 72 -7.50 -3.47 0.13
C GLY A 72 -6.61 -3.83 1.32
N ILE A 73 -6.68 -3.00 2.35
CA ILE A 73 -5.95 -3.16 3.62
C ILE A 73 -6.86 -3.79 4.68
N HIS A 74 -8.17 -3.60 4.55
CA HIS A 74 -9.18 -3.99 5.54
C HIS A 74 -10.25 -4.88 4.91
N CYS A 75 -10.84 -5.77 5.71
CA CYS A 75 -12.02 -6.50 5.31
C CYS A 75 -13.25 -5.58 5.31
N LEU A 76 -13.91 -5.48 4.17
CA LEU A 76 -15.14 -4.73 3.97
C LEU A 76 -16.35 -5.61 4.29
N GLN A 77 -17.44 -5.02 4.76
CA GLN A 77 -18.68 -5.75 5.04
C GLN A 77 -19.33 -6.26 3.75
N CYS A 78 -19.86 -7.47 3.81
CA CYS A 78 -20.56 -8.12 2.71
C CYS A 78 -21.50 -9.21 3.24
N ASP A 79 -22.80 -8.93 3.31
CA ASP A 79 -23.76 -9.84 3.92
C ASP A 79 -23.98 -11.15 3.14
N THR A 80 -23.65 -11.17 1.85
CA THR A 80 -23.78 -12.34 0.97
C THR A 80 -22.62 -13.33 1.13
N SER A 81 -21.47 -12.87 1.62
CA SER A 81 -20.30 -13.72 1.84
C SER A 81 -20.48 -14.55 3.11
N LEU A 82 -20.48 -15.87 2.99
CA LEU A 82 -20.57 -16.80 4.13
C LEU A 82 -19.26 -17.57 4.39
N ILE A 83 -18.22 -17.30 3.60
CA ILE A 83 -16.93 -17.99 3.67
C ILE A 83 -15.88 -17.10 4.32
N TYR A 84 -14.85 -17.74 4.89
CA TYR A 84 -13.63 -17.03 5.26
C TYR A 84 -12.83 -16.71 4.00
N GLY A 85 -12.19 -15.54 3.98
CA GLY A 85 -11.26 -15.17 2.93
C GLY A 85 -11.91 -14.78 1.61
N ALA A 86 -13.17 -14.32 1.62
CA ALA A 86 -13.82 -13.87 0.40
C ALA A 86 -13.05 -12.71 -0.24
N THR A 87 -12.83 -12.80 -1.54
CA THR A 87 -12.16 -11.77 -2.34
C THR A 87 -13.16 -10.87 -3.08
N THR A 88 -14.43 -11.29 -3.12
CA THR A 88 -15.55 -10.59 -3.73
C THR A 88 -16.75 -10.61 -2.79
N CYS A 89 -17.60 -9.60 -2.93
CA CYS A 89 -18.98 -9.63 -2.51
C CYS A 89 -19.84 -9.99 -3.73
#